data_AF-A0A957LW35-F1
#
_entry.id   AF-A0A957LW35-F1
#
_cell.length_a   1.000
_cell.length_b   1.000
_cell.length_c   1.000
_cell.angle_alpha   90.00
_cell.angle_beta   90.00
_cell.angle_gamma   90.00
#
_symmetry.space_group_name_H-M   'P 1'
#
loop_
_entity.id
_entity.type
_entity.pdbx_description
1 polymer ?
#
loop_
_entity_poly.entity_id
_entity_poly.type
_entity_poly.pdbx_seq_one_letter_code
_entity_poly.pdbx_strand_id
1 'polypeptide(L)'
;MNTPPHPLTLSPLHLVIAAILAITVACPLSAADHTTAEREFTLKVLPLLKEKCLGCHGGDPSDIKGEYSIMDRDHLLSGGESGEAAVVPGQPNESTLLSAIRWEGLEMPPKQND
;
A
#
# COMPACT_ATOMS: atom_id res chain seq x y z
N MET A 1 29.18 -3.34 -66.02
CA MET A 1 28.13 -4.32 -65.66
C MET A 1 27.58 -3.86 -64.32
N ASN A 2 26.46 -3.14 -64.32
CA ASN A 2 25.89 -2.52 -63.12
C ASN A 2 24.94 -3.52 -62.46
N THR A 3 25.23 -3.92 -61.22
CA THR A 3 24.34 -4.73 -60.38
C THR A 3 23.28 -3.84 -59.74
N PRO A 4 21.99 -4.23 -59.74
CA PRO A 4 20.93 -3.45 -59.08
C PRO A 4 21.11 -3.46 -57.55
N PRO A 5 20.72 -2.38 -56.84
CA PRO A 5 20.77 -2.36 -55.39
C PRO A 5 19.76 -3.34 -54.80
N HIS A 6 20.19 -4.10 -53.78
CA HIS A 6 19.32 -5.01 -53.06
C HIS A 6 18.23 -4.23 -52.30
N PRO A 7 16.97 -4.69 -52.33
CA PRO A 7 15.90 -4.05 -51.59
C PRO A 7 16.17 -4.17 -50.08
N LEU A 8 16.15 -3.04 -49.37
CA LEU A 8 16.23 -3.00 -47.92
C LEU A 8 14.93 -3.59 -47.35
N THR A 9 14.90 -4.91 -47.18
CA THR A 9 13.82 -5.59 -46.46
C THR A 9 14.01 -5.33 -44.97
N LEU A 10 13.14 -4.53 -44.37
CA LEU A 10 13.12 -4.37 -42.92
C LEU A 10 12.87 -5.74 -42.27
N SER A 11 13.87 -6.23 -41.56
CA SER A 11 13.80 -7.50 -40.84
C SER A 11 12.67 -7.46 -39.80
N PRO A 12 11.89 -8.54 -39.64
CA PRO A 12 10.84 -8.62 -38.61
C PRO A 12 11.40 -8.36 -37.20
N LEU A 13 12.70 -8.55 -37.00
CA LEU A 13 13.40 -8.24 -35.76
C LEU A 13 13.40 -6.74 -35.41
N HIS A 14 13.43 -5.83 -36.40
CA HIS A 14 13.39 -4.38 -36.16
C HIS A 14 11.97 -3.90 -35.79
N LEU A 15 10.93 -4.56 -36.29
CA LEU A 15 9.54 -4.30 -35.89
C LEU A 15 9.28 -4.71 -34.43
N VAL A 16 9.84 -5.84 -34.01
CA VAL A 16 9.71 -6.33 -32.62
C VAL A 16 10.44 -5.42 -31.63
N ILE A 17 11.64 -4.93 -31.97
CA ILE A 17 12.40 -4.01 -31.11
C ILE A 17 11.68 -2.66 -30.98
N ALA A 18 11.12 -2.12 -32.07
CA ALA A 18 10.34 -0.88 -32.02
C ALA A 18 9.06 -1.02 -31.18
N ALA A 19 8.39 -2.18 -31.24
CA ALA A 19 7.20 -2.46 -30.44
C ALA A 19 7.51 -2.57 -28.93
N ILE A 20 8.64 -3.18 -28.55
CA ILE A 20 9.06 -3.29 -27.14
C ILE A 20 9.44 -1.90 -26.57
N LEU A 21 10.11 -1.06 -27.38
CA LEU A 21 10.50 0.29 -26.95
C LEU A 21 9.28 1.24 -26.80
N ALA A 22 8.22 1.02 -27.60
CA ALA A 22 6.97 1.79 -27.48
C ALA A 22 6.18 1.45 -26.20
N ILE A 23 6.27 0.21 -25.69
CA ILE A 23 5.56 -0.24 -24.49
C ILE A 23 6.15 0.36 -23.21
N THR A 24 7.45 0.66 -23.18
CA THR A 24 8.12 1.23 -21.99
C THR A 24 7.82 2.72 -21.74
N VAL A 25 7.30 3.45 -22.74
CA VAL A 25 7.10 4.91 -22.66
C VAL A 25 5.68 5.29 -22.16
N ALA A 26 4.74 4.35 -22.16
CA ALA A 26 3.32 4.64 -21.94
C ALA A 26 2.80 4.37 -20.52
N CYS A 27 3.66 4.25 -19.51
CA CYS A 27 3.23 4.17 -18.12
C CYS A 27 3.39 5.55 -17.46
N PRO A 28 2.34 6.39 -17.42
CA PRO A 28 2.38 7.56 -16.57
C PRO A 28 2.36 7.04 -15.12
N LEU A 29 3.51 7.12 -14.45
CA LEU A 29 3.58 6.96 -13.01
C LEU A 29 2.78 8.12 -12.40
N SER A 30 1.53 7.86 -11.99
CA SER A 30 0.62 8.87 -11.44
C SER A 30 1.18 9.41 -10.12
N ALA A 31 1.95 10.49 -10.17
CA ALA A 31 2.49 11.17 -8.99
C ALA A 31 1.42 12.01 -8.27
N ALA A 32 0.29 12.31 -8.93
CA ALA A 32 -0.77 13.16 -8.36
C ALA A 32 -1.55 12.47 -7.23
N ASP A 33 -1.77 11.16 -7.32
CA ASP A 33 -2.58 10.40 -6.34
C ASP A 33 -1.88 10.25 -4.99
N HIS A 34 -0.56 10.07 -4.98
CA HIS A 34 0.23 9.92 -3.75
C HIS A 34 0.10 11.14 -2.84
N THR A 35 0.14 12.35 -3.40
CA THR A 35 0.09 13.60 -2.60
C THR A 35 -1.25 13.84 -1.91
N THR A 36 -2.35 13.34 -2.51
CA THR A 36 -3.69 13.46 -1.92
C THR A 36 -3.86 12.46 -0.79
N ALA A 37 -3.45 11.20 -0.99
CA ALA A 37 -3.51 10.17 0.05
C ALA A 37 -2.66 10.54 1.27
N GLU A 38 -1.44 11.04 1.07
CA GLU A 38 -0.56 11.51 2.15
C GLU A 38 -1.18 12.66 2.94
N ARG A 39 -1.82 13.62 2.25
CA ARG A 39 -2.52 14.74 2.89
C ARG A 39 -3.69 14.25 3.73
N GLU A 40 -4.56 13.40 3.16
CA GLU A 40 -5.72 12.86 3.89
C GLU A 40 -5.27 12.02 5.09
N PHE A 41 -4.26 11.17 4.92
CA PHE A 41 -3.69 10.42 6.03
C PHE A 41 -3.18 11.34 7.14
N THR A 42 -2.37 12.34 6.77
CA THR A 42 -1.76 13.26 7.74
C THR A 42 -2.80 14.11 8.48
N LEU A 43 -3.82 14.60 7.78
CA LEU A 43 -4.80 15.53 8.34
C LEU A 43 -6.01 14.84 9.00
N LYS A 44 -6.34 13.61 8.60
CA LYS A 44 -7.56 12.90 9.06
C LYS A 44 -7.25 11.64 9.85
N VAL A 45 -6.33 10.81 9.37
CA VAL A 45 -6.10 9.48 9.94
C VAL A 45 -5.09 9.51 11.08
N LEU A 46 -3.94 10.14 10.86
CA LEU A 46 -2.84 10.19 11.82
C LEU A 46 -3.23 10.80 13.18
N PRO A 47 -4.04 11.88 13.27
CA PRO A 47 -4.48 12.40 14.57
C PRO A 47 -5.29 11.37 15.38
N LEU A 48 -6.19 10.63 14.72
CA LEU A 48 -7.00 9.58 15.36
C LEU A 48 -6.13 8.43 15.86
N LEU A 49 -5.17 7.98 15.05
CA LEU A 49 -4.25 6.91 15.45
C LEU A 49 -3.39 7.33 16.65
N LYS A 50 -2.92 8.59 16.67
CA LYS A 50 -2.15 9.14 17.79
C LYS A 50 -2.96 9.17 19.08
N GLU A 51 -4.22 9.59 18.99
CA GLU A 51 -5.09 9.76 20.16
C GLU A 51 -5.59 8.41 20.70
N LYS A 52 -6.03 7.51 19.82
CA LYS A 52 -6.80 6.32 20.22
C LYS A 52 -6.02 5.00 20.13
N CYS A 53 -4.92 4.94 19.36
CA CYS A 53 -4.23 3.67 19.09
C CYS A 53 -2.81 3.60 19.67
N LEU A 54 -2.02 4.68 19.57
CA LEU A 54 -0.59 4.65 19.92
C LEU A 54 -0.31 4.39 21.41
N GLY A 55 -1.27 4.61 22.31
CA GLY A 55 -1.09 4.32 23.73
C GLY A 55 -0.96 2.83 24.07
N CYS A 56 -1.43 1.92 23.20
CA CYS A 56 -1.33 0.47 23.41
C CYS A 56 -0.77 -0.31 22.21
N HIS A 57 -0.76 0.28 21.01
CA HIS A 57 -0.28 -0.35 19.79
C HIS A 57 0.80 0.49 19.10
N GLY A 58 1.64 1.17 19.88
CA GLY A 58 2.75 1.98 19.41
C GLY A 58 3.40 2.67 20.59
N GLY A 59 3.82 3.93 20.41
CA GLY A 59 4.23 4.80 21.53
C GLY A 59 5.41 4.24 22.32
N ASP A 60 5.14 3.72 23.51
CA ASP A 60 6.12 3.05 24.36
C ASP A 60 6.12 1.53 24.11
N PRO A 61 7.26 0.93 23.71
CA PRO A 61 7.41 -0.51 23.58
C PRO A 61 6.97 -1.32 24.82
N SER A 62 7.05 -0.77 26.04
CA SER A 62 6.60 -1.47 27.25
C SER A 62 5.08 -1.57 27.39
N ASP A 63 4.33 -0.74 26.67
CA ASP A 63 2.87 -0.66 26.75
C ASP A 63 2.18 -1.35 25.56
N ILE A 64 2.95 -1.99 24.68
CA ILE A 64 2.46 -2.73 23.50
C ILE A 64 1.56 -3.90 23.94
N LYS A 65 0.37 -3.97 23.37
CA LYS A 65 -0.62 -5.05 23.59
C LYS A 65 -0.85 -5.87 22.32
N GLY A 66 -1.19 -7.14 22.51
CA GLY A 66 -1.55 -8.08 21.43
C GLY A 66 -0.46 -8.27 20.38
N GLU A 67 0.81 -8.10 20.78
CA GLU A 67 1.99 -8.19 19.89
C GLU A 67 1.89 -7.32 18.62
N TYR A 68 1.09 -6.25 18.67
CA TYR A 68 0.73 -5.45 17.50
C TYR A 68 1.17 -4.00 17.64
N SER A 69 1.92 -3.51 16.64
CA SER A 69 2.38 -2.12 16.56
C SER A 69 1.98 -1.51 15.22
N ILE A 70 1.27 -0.38 15.24
CA ILE A 70 0.89 0.37 14.03
C ILE A 70 2.01 1.28 13.50
N MET A 71 3.11 1.39 14.24
CA MET A 71 4.29 2.18 13.85
C MET A 71 5.28 1.38 12.99
N ASP A 72 5.20 0.06 13.07
CA ASP A 72 5.96 -0.85 12.22
C ASP A 72 5.09 -1.29 11.04
N ARG A 73 5.63 -1.17 9.82
CA ARG A 73 4.86 -1.45 8.61
C ARG A 73 4.51 -2.94 8.48
N ASP A 74 5.41 -3.82 8.87
CA ASP A 74 5.21 -5.25 8.70
C ASP A 74 4.16 -5.73 9.71
N HIS A 75 4.24 -5.30 10.97
CA HIS A 75 3.20 -5.56 11.97
C HIS A 75 1.85 -4.95 11.60
N LEU A 76 1.82 -3.71 11.09
CA LEU A 76 0.58 -3.06 10.63
C LEU A 76 -0.14 -3.89 9.56
N LEU A 77 0.59 -4.59 8.70
CA LEU A 77 0.02 -5.43 7.64
C LEU A 77 -0.32 -6.82 8.17
N SER A 78 0.60 -7.48 8.87
CA SER A 78 0.43 -8.86 9.33
C SER A 78 -0.55 -9.01 10.49
N GLY A 79 -0.77 -7.96 11.27
CA GLY A 79 -1.40 -8.07 12.58
C GLY A 79 -0.44 -8.62 13.63
N GLY A 80 -0.97 -8.86 14.83
CA GLY A 80 -0.25 -9.43 15.97
C GLY A 80 -0.86 -10.76 16.42
N GLU A 81 -1.17 -10.88 17.70
CA GLU A 81 -1.68 -12.12 18.32
C GLU A 81 -3.00 -12.65 17.73
N SER A 82 -3.77 -11.80 17.02
CA SER A 82 -4.96 -12.24 16.29
C SER A 82 -4.66 -13.27 15.18
N GLY A 83 -3.42 -13.28 14.66
CA GLY A 83 -3.02 -14.14 13.54
C GLY A 83 -3.67 -13.78 12.20
N GLU A 84 -4.39 -12.66 12.14
CA GLU A 84 -5.09 -12.14 10.96
C GLU A 84 -4.47 -10.83 10.48
N ALA A 85 -4.51 -10.60 9.16
CA ALA A 85 -4.01 -9.37 8.56
C ALA A 85 -4.76 -8.14 9.09
N ALA A 86 -4.04 -7.26 9.80
CA ALA A 86 -4.66 -6.07 10.36
C ALA A 86 -5.04 -5.06 9.27
N VAL A 87 -4.21 -4.88 8.24
CA VAL A 87 -4.49 -4.03 7.08
C VAL A 87 -4.23 -4.77 5.79
N VAL A 88 -5.25 -4.87 4.94
CA VAL A 88 -5.18 -5.40 3.58
C VAL A 88 -5.28 -4.24 2.59
N PRO A 89 -4.18 -3.82 1.94
CA PRO A 89 -4.19 -2.68 1.03
C PRO A 89 -5.22 -2.84 -0.10
N GLY A 90 -6.06 -1.82 -0.27
CA GLY A 90 -7.13 -1.82 -1.29
C GLY A 90 -8.38 -2.63 -0.93
N GLN A 91 -8.35 -3.41 0.16
CA GLN A 91 -9.47 -4.28 0.58
C GLN A 91 -9.82 -4.02 2.06
N PRO A 92 -10.41 -2.85 2.39
CA PRO A 92 -10.63 -2.44 3.78
C PRO A 92 -11.56 -3.39 4.55
N ASN A 93 -12.52 -4.04 3.87
CA ASN A 93 -13.44 -4.98 4.52
C ASN A 93 -12.79 -6.33 4.89
N GLU A 94 -11.59 -6.62 4.37
CA GLU A 94 -10.80 -7.80 4.74
C GLU A 94 -9.77 -7.49 5.85
N SER A 95 -9.76 -6.24 6.34
CA SER A 95 -8.78 -5.76 7.31
C SER A 95 -9.34 -5.88 8.73
N THR A 96 -8.72 -6.70 9.58
CA THR A 96 -9.16 -6.89 10.98
C THR A 96 -9.11 -5.58 11.78
N LEU A 97 -8.23 -4.62 11.42
CA LEU A 97 -8.22 -3.28 12.01
C LEU A 97 -9.57 -2.56 11.86
N LEU A 98 -10.23 -2.71 10.70
CA LEU A 98 -11.51 -2.04 10.46
C LEU A 98 -12.63 -2.69 11.28
N SER A 99 -12.66 -4.03 11.34
CA SER A 99 -13.61 -4.77 12.18
C SER A 99 -13.41 -4.42 13.67
N ALA A 100 -12.16 -4.29 14.11
CA ALA A 100 -11.82 -3.91 15.48
C ALA A 100 -12.34 -2.51 15.85
N ILE A 101 -12.27 -1.54 14.93
CA ILE A 101 -12.77 -0.17 15.14
C ILE A 101 -14.31 -0.11 15.08
N ARG A 102 -14.94 -0.99 14.29
CA ARG A 102 -16.41 -1.11 14.20
C ARG A 102 -17.03 -1.96 15.29
N TRP A 103 -16.21 -2.59 16.13
CA TRP A 103 -16.62 -3.50 17.19
C TRP A 103 -17.38 -4.72 16.62
N GLU A 104 -16.90 -5.23 15.49
CA GLU A 104 -17.40 -6.42 14.82
C GLU A 104 -16.58 -7.65 15.27
N GLY A 105 -16.73 -8.04 16.54
CA GLY A 105 -16.03 -9.19 17.15
C GLY A 105 -14.88 -8.78 18.07
N LEU A 106 -13.83 -8.15 17.53
CA LEU A 106 -12.80 -7.48 18.33
C LEU A 106 -13.23 -6.03 18.61
N GLU A 107 -12.97 -5.52 19.81
CA GLU A 107 -13.37 -4.15 20.20
C GLU A 107 -12.13 -3.31 20.54
N MET A 108 -11.83 -2.33 19.68
CA MET A 108 -10.76 -1.36 19.89
C MET A 108 -11.21 0.06 19.50
N PRO A 109 -10.76 1.11 20.19
CA PRO A 109 -10.06 1.07 21.47
C PRO A 109 -11.00 0.58 22.60
N PRO A 110 -10.45 0.09 23.74
CA PRO A 110 -11.27 -0.26 24.89
C PRO A 110 -11.92 0.99 25.52
N LYS A 111 -13.14 0.84 26.05
CA LYS A 111 -13.99 1.89 26.66
C LYS A 111 -13.32 2.85 27.68
N GLN A 112 -12.13 2.54 28.18
CA GLN A 112 -11.40 3.43 29.08
C GLN A 112 -10.77 4.64 28.36
N ASN A 113 -10.69 4.62 27.02
CA ASN A 113 -10.03 5.65 26.22
C ASN A 113 -11.00 6.45 25.31
N ASP A 114 -12.31 6.38 25.54
CA ASP A 114 -13.32 7.18 24.80
C ASP A 114 -13.34 8.64 25.25
#